data_AF-A0A7J6M2P5-F1
#
_entry.id   AF-A0A7J6M2P5-F1
#
_cell.length_a   1.000
_cell.length_b   1.000
_cell.length_c   1.000
_cell.angle_alpha   90.00
_cell.angle_beta   90.00
_cell.angle_gamma   90.00
#
_symmetry.space_group_name_H-M   'P 1'
#
loop_
_entity.id
_entity.type
_entity.pdbx_description
1 polymer ?
#
loop_
_entity_poly.entity_id
_entity_poly.type
_entity_poly.pdbx_seq_one_letter_code
_entity_poly.pdbx_strand_id
1 'polypeptide(L)'
;MDCFTNECLLEIVRRGEMNGLRKVFDRSCNRMSNLKRAPNESFNAWLFAALAEPDAPLACEEREHLFVEVSQNVPAVSPIEKYLQRSGAKPVEINRDDPAVPGEALLSRELEVLLREGFARARSDVLVRWPGVIHDFLEANDFEATVERSCPRQGRIKYALVLPTEGLPKELEGFVIHQPMSYDILAEYDDKLRERYRRESERGTADMRESIDVSQRIWLLLHRYNTLFGSKSGEGRGWQLATPAAAMELMKVRCDVTHECFASPLNATMPSFCSLFYDTDRFFGSVGSFFRLPMDQFPQSCEIGPPYEPGLMLKAVRKVERILAQACKTFVFVVPDWEDCESIDMLKRSKYNVGNLSLKKEEHRYKNGFQHMVLRGSLKHSMCETPTLIAWLSSSDVQIAAHDCDEMRRSWQPKD
;
A
#
# COMPACT_ATOMS: atom_id res chain seq x y z
N MET A 1 27.59 1.87 -14.93
CA MET A 1 26.44 2.79 -14.80
C MET A 1 26.08 2.82 -13.34
N ASP A 2 25.92 4.01 -12.73
CA ASP A 2 25.49 4.11 -11.33
C ASP A 2 24.09 3.51 -11.17
N CYS A 3 24.00 2.47 -10.34
CA CYS A 3 22.77 1.73 -10.10
C CYS A 3 21.70 2.63 -9.47
N PHE A 4 22.10 3.52 -8.56
CA PHE A 4 21.15 4.40 -7.88
C PHE A 4 20.52 5.42 -8.82
N THR A 5 21.34 6.12 -9.60
CA THR A 5 20.86 7.15 -10.52
C THR A 5 19.82 6.61 -11.50
N ASN A 6 20.04 5.40 -12.03
CA ASN A 6 19.04 4.75 -12.89
C ASN A 6 17.74 4.44 -12.14
N GLU A 7 17.82 3.85 -10.94
CA GLU A 7 16.64 3.55 -10.12
C GLU A 7 15.86 4.81 -9.73
N CYS A 8 16.54 5.90 -9.35
CA CYS A 8 15.87 7.11 -8.89
C CYS A 8 15.15 7.84 -10.04
N LEU A 9 15.72 7.87 -11.25
CA LEU A 9 15.06 8.45 -12.42
C LEU A 9 13.81 7.64 -12.80
N LEU A 10 13.86 6.30 -12.67
CA LEU A 10 12.68 5.45 -12.86
C LEU A 10 11.59 5.71 -11.81
N GLU A 11 11.95 5.95 -10.54
CA GLU A 11 10.97 6.34 -9.51
C GLU A 11 10.32 7.70 -9.81
N ILE A 12 11.10 8.66 -10.28
CA ILE A 12 10.63 9.98 -10.72
C ILE A 12 9.59 9.83 -11.84
N VAL A 13 9.86 8.97 -12.82
CA VAL A 13 8.91 8.66 -13.91
C VAL A 13 7.65 7.98 -13.37
N ARG A 14 7.80 6.92 -12.57
CA ARG A 14 6.67 6.19 -11.95
C ARG A 14 5.71 7.13 -11.25
N ARG A 15 6.26 8.07 -10.49
CA ARG A 15 5.47 9.08 -9.80
C ARG A 15 4.85 10.11 -10.75
N GLY A 16 5.61 10.56 -11.75
CA GLY A 16 5.13 11.47 -12.79
C GLY A 16 3.90 10.93 -13.51
N GLU A 17 3.97 9.68 -13.97
CA GLU A 17 2.88 8.97 -14.62
C GLU A 17 1.67 8.78 -13.69
N MET A 18 1.90 8.36 -12.44
CA MET A 18 0.83 8.20 -11.45
C MET A 18 0.11 9.52 -11.16
N ASN A 19 0.86 10.64 -11.06
CA ASN A 19 0.26 11.96 -10.90
C ASN A 19 -0.49 12.41 -12.17
N GLY A 20 0.01 12.05 -13.35
CA GLY A 20 -0.67 12.24 -14.63
C GLY A 20 -2.04 11.59 -14.63
N LEU A 21 -2.12 10.32 -14.23
CA LEU A 21 -3.37 9.57 -14.09
C LEU A 21 -4.34 10.22 -13.11
N ARG A 22 -3.89 10.60 -11.92
CA ARG A 22 -4.73 11.32 -10.94
C ARG A 22 -5.30 12.62 -11.51
N LYS A 23 -4.50 13.39 -12.24
CA LYS A 23 -4.95 14.65 -12.90
C LYS A 23 -5.95 14.37 -14.01
N VAL A 24 -5.73 13.35 -14.84
CA VAL A 24 -6.68 12.95 -15.89
C VAL A 24 -8.00 12.52 -15.27
N PHE A 25 -7.97 11.71 -14.21
CA PHE A 25 -9.14 11.28 -13.48
C PHE A 25 -9.92 12.45 -12.88
N ASP A 26 -9.24 13.35 -12.15
CA ASP A 26 -9.86 14.55 -11.58
C ASP A 26 -10.55 15.40 -12.66
N ARG A 27 -9.88 15.65 -13.78
CA ARG A 27 -10.45 16.43 -14.90
C ARG A 27 -11.64 15.72 -15.55
N SER A 28 -11.59 14.40 -15.66
CA SER A 28 -12.67 13.61 -16.26
C SER A 28 -13.91 13.63 -15.37
N CYS A 29 -13.75 13.37 -14.07
CA CYS A 29 -14.81 13.53 -13.07
C CYS A 29 -15.46 14.93 -13.15
N ASN A 30 -14.67 15.99 -13.28
CA ASN A 30 -15.16 17.36 -13.37
C ASN A 30 -15.92 17.69 -14.65
N ARG A 31 -15.56 17.05 -15.76
CA ARG A 31 -16.22 17.27 -17.07
C ARG A 31 -17.50 16.46 -17.19
N MET A 32 -17.48 15.24 -16.66
CA MET A 32 -18.53 14.25 -16.88
C MET A 32 -19.58 14.28 -15.77
N SER A 33 -19.28 14.90 -14.63
CA SER A 33 -20.23 15.07 -13.52
C SER A 33 -20.30 16.51 -13.03
N ASN A 34 -21.33 16.83 -12.26
CA ASN A 34 -21.51 18.12 -11.59
C ASN A 34 -20.49 18.38 -10.46
N LEU A 35 -19.56 17.46 -10.20
CA LEU A 35 -18.54 17.64 -9.18
C LEU A 35 -17.46 18.60 -9.66
N LYS A 36 -16.98 19.46 -8.74
CA LYS A 36 -15.82 20.33 -8.99
C LYS A 36 -14.48 19.62 -8.85
N ARG A 37 -14.45 18.48 -8.16
CA ARG A 37 -13.28 17.61 -7.93
C ARG A 37 -13.76 16.17 -7.78
N ALA A 38 -12.94 15.20 -8.17
CA ALA A 38 -13.22 13.80 -7.88
C ALA A 38 -13.31 13.57 -6.35
N PRO A 39 -14.13 12.60 -5.90
CA PRO A 39 -14.20 12.23 -4.50
C PRO A 39 -12.82 11.85 -3.97
N ASN A 40 -12.51 12.26 -2.74
CA ASN A 40 -11.30 11.78 -2.07
C ASN A 40 -11.30 10.23 -2.03
N GLU A 41 -10.12 9.63 -2.16
CA GLU A 41 -9.89 8.18 -2.13
C GLU A 41 -10.43 7.36 -3.32
N SER A 42 -11.33 7.89 -4.15
CA SER A 42 -11.90 7.14 -5.29
C SER A 42 -10.85 6.60 -6.26
N PHE A 43 -9.81 7.38 -6.57
CA PHE A 43 -8.69 6.90 -7.38
C PHE A 43 -7.91 5.77 -6.69
N ASN A 44 -7.66 5.88 -5.38
CA ASN A 44 -6.99 4.82 -4.63
C ASN A 44 -7.85 3.56 -4.56
N ALA A 45 -9.17 3.70 -4.43
CA ALA A 45 -10.09 2.57 -4.47
C ALA A 45 -9.96 1.81 -5.79
N TRP A 46 -9.94 2.55 -6.90
CA TRP A 46 -9.72 1.98 -8.22
C TRP A 46 -8.34 1.31 -8.32
N LEU A 47 -7.28 1.99 -7.87
CA LEU A 47 -5.92 1.46 -7.90
C LEU A 47 -5.76 0.16 -7.10
N PHE A 48 -6.30 0.10 -5.87
CA PHE A 48 -6.25 -1.11 -5.04
C PHE A 48 -7.09 -2.24 -5.62
N ALA A 49 -8.25 -1.94 -6.21
CA ALA A 49 -9.05 -2.94 -6.90
C ALA A 49 -8.36 -3.48 -8.15
N ALA A 50 -7.67 -2.62 -8.90
CA ALA A 50 -6.84 -3.02 -10.04
C ALA A 50 -5.69 -3.95 -9.60
N LEU A 51 -5.02 -3.62 -8.49
CA LEU A 51 -4.05 -4.53 -7.85
C LEU A 51 -4.70 -5.86 -7.43
N ALA A 52 -6.00 -5.87 -7.11
CA ALA A 52 -6.74 -7.04 -6.67
C ALA A 52 -7.26 -7.95 -7.78
N GLU A 53 -7.09 -7.62 -9.07
CA GLU A 53 -7.70 -8.40 -10.15
C GLU A 53 -7.13 -9.85 -10.24
N PRO A 54 -7.93 -10.86 -10.61
CA PRO A 54 -7.51 -12.26 -10.64
C PRO A 54 -6.30 -12.53 -11.56
N ASP A 55 -6.29 -11.88 -12.73
CA ASP A 55 -5.24 -12.01 -13.74
C ASP A 55 -4.16 -10.93 -13.62
N ALA A 56 -4.35 -9.93 -12.73
CA ALA A 56 -3.28 -9.01 -12.42
C ALA A 56 -2.17 -9.84 -11.76
N PRO A 57 -0.96 -9.91 -12.36
CA PRO A 57 0.18 -10.43 -11.66
C PRO A 57 0.41 -9.47 -10.50
N LEU A 58 -0.08 -9.83 -9.31
CA LEU A 58 0.12 -9.11 -8.06
C LEU A 58 1.62 -8.90 -7.75
N ALA A 59 2.51 -9.54 -8.53
CA ALA A 59 3.79 -8.98 -8.92
C ALA A 59 4.25 -9.56 -10.27
N CYS A 60 4.69 -8.71 -11.20
CA CYS A 60 5.52 -9.11 -12.33
C CYS A 60 6.86 -9.68 -11.82
N GLU A 61 7.43 -10.69 -12.49
CA GLU A 61 8.67 -11.35 -12.06
C GLU A 61 9.96 -10.52 -12.19
N GLU A 62 9.89 -9.25 -12.62
CA GLU A 62 11.03 -8.34 -12.50
C GLU A 62 10.56 -6.94 -12.08
N ARG A 63 11.05 -6.49 -10.91
CA ARG A 63 10.82 -5.17 -10.28
C ARG A 63 9.37 -4.93 -9.84
N GLU A 64 8.97 -5.42 -8.66
CA GLU A 64 7.64 -5.16 -8.07
C GLU A 64 7.28 -3.66 -8.10
N HIS A 65 6.47 -3.25 -9.09
CA HIS A 65 6.15 -1.85 -9.33
C HIS A 65 4.65 -1.63 -9.29
N LEU A 66 4.24 -0.39 -9.05
CA LEU A 66 2.84 0.00 -8.87
C LEU A 66 1.95 -0.25 -10.12
N PHE A 67 2.53 -0.32 -11.31
CA PHE A 67 1.84 -0.44 -12.60
C PHE A 67 1.59 -1.90 -13.03
N VAL A 68 0.81 -2.66 -12.27
CA VAL A 68 0.46 -4.05 -12.62
C VAL A 68 -0.27 -4.16 -13.95
N GLU A 69 -0.35 -5.35 -14.52
CA GLU A 69 -1.28 -5.55 -15.64
C GLU A 69 -2.72 -5.52 -15.13
N VAL A 70 -3.60 -4.82 -15.86
CA VAL A 70 -5.01 -4.62 -15.51
C VAL A 70 -5.84 -5.15 -16.67
N SER A 71 -6.87 -5.92 -16.37
CA SER A 71 -7.74 -6.53 -17.38
C SER A 71 -8.37 -5.46 -18.27
N GLN A 72 -8.54 -5.75 -19.55
CA GLN A 72 -9.34 -4.90 -20.43
C GLN A 72 -10.85 -5.09 -20.21
N ASN A 73 -11.26 -6.13 -19.47
CA ASN A 73 -12.64 -6.35 -19.11
C ASN A 73 -13.07 -5.35 -18.05
N VAL A 74 -14.00 -4.47 -18.42
CA VAL A 74 -14.61 -3.51 -17.51
C VAL A 74 -15.56 -4.26 -16.56
N PRO A 75 -15.38 -4.18 -15.23
CA PRO A 75 -16.27 -4.83 -14.29
C PRO A 75 -17.70 -4.26 -14.41
N ALA A 76 -18.70 -5.09 -14.12
CA ALA A 76 -20.10 -4.67 -14.15
C ALA A 76 -20.40 -3.52 -13.16
N VAL A 77 -19.68 -3.50 -12.03
CA VAL A 77 -19.74 -2.45 -11.01
C VAL A 77 -18.32 -1.92 -10.82
N SER A 78 -18.11 -0.63 -11.07
CA SER A 78 -16.79 -0.02 -10.89
C SER A 78 -16.49 0.22 -9.40
N PRO A 79 -15.25 0.01 -8.93
CA PRO A 79 -14.83 0.34 -7.56
C PRO A 79 -15.08 1.79 -7.15
N ILE A 80 -15.18 2.72 -8.12
CA ILE A 80 -15.41 4.15 -7.86
C ILE A 80 -16.88 4.50 -7.64
N GLU A 81 -17.82 3.62 -8.04
CA GLU A 81 -19.26 3.91 -8.06
C GLU A 81 -19.78 4.33 -6.68
N LYS A 82 -19.43 3.57 -5.62
CA LYS A 82 -19.81 3.91 -4.25
C LYS A 82 -19.32 5.29 -3.79
N TYR A 83 -18.17 5.74 -4.28
CA TYR A 83 -17.61 7.04 -3.92
C TYR A 83 -18.31 8.18 -4.66
N LEU A 84 -18.69 7.94 -5.92
CA LEU A 84 -19.50 8.88 -6.70
C LEU A 84 -20.90 9.04 -6.08
N GLN A 85 -21.55 7.92 -5.73
CA GLN A 85 -22.86 7.91 -5.06
C GLN A 85 -22.84 8.69 -3.74
N ARG A 86 -21.87 8.40 -2.85
CA ARG A 86 -21.71 9.12 -1.57
C ARG A 86 -21.45 10.62 -1.75
N SER A 87 -20.81 11.00 -2.84
CA SER A 87 -20.52 12.41 -3.16
C SER A 87 -21.69 13.12 -3.83
N GLY A 88 -22.78 12.41 -4.16
CA GLY A 88 -23.92 12.95 -4.90
C GLY A 88 -23.57 13.36 -6.33
N ALA A 89 -22.57 12.69 -6.94
CA ALA A 89 -22.13 12.99 -8.30
C ALA A 89 -23.26 12.69 -9.29
N LYS A 90 -23.62 13.68 -10.11
CA LYS A 90 -24.62 13.53 -11.17
C LYS A 90 -23.98 13.81 -12.53
N PRO A 91 -24.25 12.99 -13.55
CA PRO A 91 -23.76 13.23 -14.91
C PRO A 91 -24.20 14.60 -15.45
N VAL A 92 -23.33 15.29 -16.19
CA VAL A 92 -23.63 16.64 -16.76
C VAL A 92 -24.56 16.53 -17.98
N GLU A 93 -24.32 15.57 -18.87
CA GLU A 93 -25.16 15.27 -20.03
C GLU A 93 -25.12 13.76 -20.29
N ILE A 94 -26.25 13.07 -20.18
CA ILE A 94 -26.42 11.75 -20.78
C ILE A 94 -27.50 11.92 -21.83
N ASN A 95 -27.12 11.79 -23.10
CA ASN A 95 -28.09 11.58 -24.16
C ASN A 95 -28.77 10.23 -23.84
N ARG A 96 -30.01 10.27 -23.34
CA ARG A 96 -30.71 9.11 -22.81
C ARG A 96 -31.19 8.23 -23.95
N ASP A 97 -30.33 7.38 -24.48
CA ASP A 97 -30.76 6.35 -25.44
C ASP A 97 -31.23 5.06 -24.75
N ASP A 98 -30.87 4.84 -23.47
CA ASP A 98 -31.35 3.70 -22.67
C ASP A 98 -31.88 4.14 -21.29
N PRO A 99 -33.21 4.17 -21.07
CA PRO A 99 -33.82 4.58 -19.81
C PRO A 99 -33.67 3.56 -18.66
N ALA A 100 -33.08 2.38 -18.89
CA ALA A 100 -33.00 1.31 -17.91
C ALA A 100 -31.77 1.36 -16.97
N VAL A 101 -30.72 2.14 -17.30
CA VAL A 101 -29.48 2.21 -16.50
C VAL A 101 -29.39 3.54 -15.75
N PRO A 102 -29.18 3.54 -14.41
CA PRO A 102 -28.97 4.77 -13.65
C PRO A 102 -27.75 5.55 -14.19
N GLY A 103 -27.88 6.88 -14.34
CA GLY A 103 -26.82 7.70 -14.94
C GLY A 103 -25.46 7.64 -14.22
N GLU A 104 -25.46 7.34 -12.91
CA GLU A 104 -24.25 7.17 -12.11
C GLU A 104 -23.44 5.92 -12.49
N ALA A 105 -24.12 4.84 -12.91
CA ALA A 105 -23.48 3.61 -13.37
C ALA A 105 -22.84 3.77 -14.76
N LEU A 106 -23.42 4.63 -15.61
CA LEU A 106 -22.79 4.98 -16.90
C LEU A 106 -21.53 5.83 -16.68
N LEU A 107 -21.62 6.86 -15.82
CA LEU A 107 -20.47 7.70 -15.46
C LEU A 107 -19.33 6.87 -14.86
N SER A 108 -19.63 5.96 -13.93
CA SER A 108 -18.60 5.11 -13.30
C SER A 108 -17.93 4.20 -14.35
N ARG A 109 -18.70 3.65 -15.30
CA ARG A 109 -18.19 2.83 -16.40
C ARG A 109 -17.30 3.60 -17.37
N GLU A 110 -17.66 4.81 -17.76
CA GLU A 110 -16.84 5.62 -18.66
C GLU A 110 -15.52 6.05 -17.99
N LEU A 111 -15.56 6.44 -16.72
CA LEU A 111 -14.37 6.73 -15.93
C LEU A 111 -13.47 5.49 -15.75
N GLU A 112 -14.05 4.31 -15.58
CA GLU A 112 -13.35 3.03 -15.50
C GLU A 112 -12.56 2.74 -16.79
N VAL A 113 -13.17 2.92 -17.96
CA VAL A 113 -12.49 2.76 -19.27
C VAL A 113 -11.31 3.74 -19.39
N LEU A 114 -11.53 5.02 -19.09
CA LEU A 114 -10.49 6.05 -19.16
C LEU A 114 -9.31 5.74 -18.25
N LEU A 115 -9.58 5.25 -17.03
CA LEU A 115 -8.55 4.86 -16.08
C LEU A 115 -7.76 3.65 -16.57
N ARG A 116 -8.42 2.59 -17.05
CA ARG A 116 -7.76 1.38 -17.58
C ARG A 116 -6.85 1.70 -18.76
N GLU A 117 -7.35 2.47 -19.74
CA GLU A 117 -6.55 2.89 -20.89
C GLU A 117 -5.37 3.78 -20.49
N GLY A 118 -5.61 4.75 -19.60
CA GLY A 118 -4.55 5.60 -19.07
C GLY A 118 -3.48 4.79 -18.35
N PHE A 119 -3.89 3.86 -17.50
CA PHE A 119 -3.00 3.01 -16.73
C PHE A 119 -2.19 2.07 -17.62
N ALA A 120 -2.78 1.51 -18.68
CA ALA A 120 -2.07 0.71 -19.66
C ALA A 120 -0.98 1.51 -20.40
N ARG A 121 -1.28 2.77 -20.78
CA ARG A 121 -0.28 3.68 -21.38
C ARG A 121 0.85 3.99 -20.40
N ALA A 122 0.50 4.43 -19.19
CA ALA A 122 1.47 4.73 -18.13
C ALA A 122 2.36 3.51 -17.79
N ARG A 123 1.78 2.31 -17.76
CA ARG A 123 2.51 1.06 -17.58
C ARG A 123 3.51 0.84 -18.73
N SER A 124 3.08 0.98 -19.98
CA SER A 124 3.97 0.87 -21.14
C SER A 124 5.11 1.89 -21.08
N ASP A 125 4.81 3.12 -20.67
CA ASP A 125 5.81 4.16 -20.51
C ASP A 125 6.84 3.78 -19.43
N VAL A 126 6.39 3.38 -18.24
CA VAL A 126 7.25 3.04 -17.09
C VAL A 126 8.11 1.80 -17.34
N LEU A 127 7.57 0.79 -18.04
CA LEU A 127 8.23 -0.52 -18.14
C LEU A 127 8.99 -0.74 -19.44
N VAL A 128 8.64 -0.03 -20.50
CA VAL A 128 9.21 -0.24 -21.83
C VAL A 128 9.95 1.00 -22.31
N ARG A 129 9.26 2.14 -22.36
CA ARG A 129 9.81 3.36 -22.96
C ARG A 129 10.93 3.97 -22.11
N TRP A 130 10.60 4.32 -20.86
CA TRP A 130 11.50 5.09 -19.99
C TRP A 130 12.77 4.37 -19.57
N PRO A 131 12.77 3.04 -19.31
CA PRO A 131 14.02 2.33 -19.04
C PRO A 131 15.06 2.48 -20.15
N GLY A 132 14.65 2.40 -21.41
CA GLY A 132 15.55 2.64 -22.56
C GLY A 132 16.00 4.10 -22.65
N VAL A 133 15.06 5.05 -22.52
CA VAL A 133 15.38 6.49 -22.57
C VAL A 133 16.37 6.89 -21.47
N ILE A 134 16.18 6.39 -20.25
CA ILE A 134 17.07 6.66 -19.11
C ILE A 134 18.42 6.01 -19.34
N HIS A 135 18.45 4.75 -19.81
CA HIS A 135 19.69 4.05 -20.12
C HIS A 135 20.53 4.83 -21.15
N ASP A 136 19.95 5.17 -22.29
CA ASP A 136 20.64 5.91 -23.36
C ASP A 136 21.12 7.29 -22.90
N PHE A 137 20.30 7.96 -22.07
CA PHE A 137 20.68 9.24 -21.46
C PHE A 137 21.89 9.10 -20.53
N LEU A 138 21.90 8.10 -19.64
CA LEU A 138 22.99 7.88 -18.68
C LEU A 138 24.26 7.32 -19.35
N GLU A 139 24.16 6.67 -20.50
CA GLU A 139 25.34 6.29 -21.30
C GLU A 139 25.97 7.50 -22.01
N ALA A 140 25.14 8.44 -22.45
CA ALA A 140 25.60 9.62 -23.21
C ALA A 140 26.06 10.79 -22.33
N ASN A 141 25.72 10.80 -21.05
CA ASN A 141 25.95 11.93 -20.15
C ASN A 141 26.58 11.49 -18.84
N ASP A 142 27.52 12.28 -18.35
CA ASP A 142 28.02 12.15 -16.97
C ASP A 142 26.97 12.74 -16.02
N PHE A 143 26.06 11.88 -15.57
CA PHE A 143 24.91 12.26 -14.75
C PHE A 143 24.86 11.39 -13.50
N GLU A 144 24.88 12.03 -12.34
CA GLU A 144 24.84 11.37 -11.05
C GLU A 144 23.81 12.05 -10.15
N ALA A 145 22.99 11.23 -9.51
CA ALA A 145 22.07 11.66 -8.47
C ALA A 145 22.58 11.20 -7.10
N THR A 146 22.39 12.02 -6.09
CA THR A 146 22.77 11.72 -4.71
C THR A 146 21.63 12.04 -3.75
N VAL A 147 21.71 11.55 -2.51
CA VAL A 147 20.71 11.85 -1.48
C VAL A 147 21.38 12.54 -0.30
N GLU A 148 20.94 13.76 -0.02
CA GLU A 148 21.34 14.49 1.19
C GLU A 148 20.43 14.09 2.36
N ARG A 149 21.04 13.57 3.43
CA ARG A 149 20.38 13.38 4.72
C ARG A 149 20.72 14.52 5.66
N SER A 150 19.72 15.26 6.11
CA SER A 150 19.89 16.37 7.05
C SER A 150 18.90 16.31 8.21
N CYS A 151 19.16 17.06 9.28
CA CYS A 151 18.28 17.20 10.45
C CYS A 151 17.75 18.64 10.51
N PRO A 152 16.68 18.98 9.77
CA PRO A 152 16.22 20.38 9.67
C PRO A 152 15.66 20.92 10.98
N ARG A 153 15.15 20.04 11.86
CA ARG A 153 14.62 20.36 13.20
C ARG A 153 14.79 19.14 14.11
N GLN A 154 14.90 19.38 15.42
CA GLN A 154 15.00 18.31 16.41
C GLN A 154 13.90 17.25 16.23
N GLY A 155 14.30 15.98 16.21
CA GLY A 155 13.39 14.85 16.04
C GLY A 155 12.91 14.60 14.61
N ARG A 156 13.39 15.34 13.60
CA ARG A 156 13.06 15.11 12.19
C ARG A 156 14.32 14.93 11.35
N ILE A 157 14.27 13.97 10.45
CA ILE A 157 15.30 13.71 9.44
C ILE A 157 14.69 13.97 8.07
N LYS A 158 15.41 14.71 7.22
CA LYS A 158 15.04 14.98 5.84
C LYS A 158 15.96 14.22 4.90
N TYR A 159 15.36 13.58 3.91
CA TYR A 159 16.03 12.96 2.77
C TYR A 159 15.70 13.76 1.52
N ALA A 160 16.69 14.39 0.90
CA ALA A 160 16.52 15.20 -0.30
C ALA A 160 17.34 14.61 -1.46
N LEU A 161 16.68 14.31 -2.58
CA LEU A 161 17.38 13.96 -3.80
C LEU A 161 18.03 15.21 -4.39
N VAL A 162 19.31 15.11 -4.71
CA VAL A 162 20.10 16.12 -5.39
C VAL A 162 20.46 15.55 -6.76
N LEU A 163 20.00 16.20 -7.81
CA LEU A 163 20.31 15.82 -9.19
C LEU A 163 20.47 17.06 -10.07
N PRO A 164 21.32 17.04 -11.10
CA PRO A 164 21.39 18.11 -12.09
C PRO A 164 20.07 18.21 -12.87
N THR A 165 19.48 19.40 -12.98
CA THR A 165 18.31 19.60 -13.85
C THR A 165 18.71 19.92 -15.29
N GLU A 166 19.91 20.46 -15.49
CA GLU A 166 20.44 20.77 -16.81
C GLU A 166 20.76 19.47 -17.58
N GLY A 167 20.43 19.46 -18.88
CA GLY A 167 20.69 18.32 -19.76
C GLY A 167 19.67 17.19 -19.68
N LEU A 168 18.74 17.20 -18.71
CA LEU A 168 17.66 16.21 -18.64
C LEU A 168 16.79 16.25 -19.91
N PRO A 169 16.29 15.10 -20.40
CA PRO A 169 15.22 15.08 -21.38
C PRO A 169 14.05 15.94 -20.89
N LYS A 170 13.51 16.83 -21.72
CA LYS A 170 12.47 17.81 -21.34
C LYS A 170 11.26 17.17 -20.63
N GLU A 171 10.86 15.98 -21.05
CA GLU A 171 9.78 15.23 -20.41
C GLU A 171 10.14 14.82 -18.97
N LEU A 172 11.38 14.38 -18.74
CA LEU A 172 11.89 13.97 -17.43
C LEU A 172 12.12 15.20 -16.52
N GLU A 173 12.61 16.30 -17.09
CA GLU A 173 12.71 17.60 -16.42
C GLU A 173 11.33 18.05 -15.88
N GLY A 174 10.29 17.90 -16.70
CA GLY A 174 8.90 18.18 -16.30
C GLY A 174 8.45 17.35 -15.08
N PHE A 175 8.85 16.07 -15.00
CA PHE A 175 8.57 15.27 -13.81
C PHE A 175 9.34 15.77 -12.59
N VAL A 176 10.62 16.10 -12.71
CA VAL A 176 11.45 16.61 -11.61
C VAL A 176 10.87 17.91 -11.04
N ILE A 177 10.48 18.86 -11.89
CA ILE A 177 9.97 20.18 -11.47
C ILE A 177 8.61 20.08 -10.74
N HIS A 178 7.77 19.12 -11.13
CA HIS A 178 6.36 19.08 -10.69
C HIS A 178 6.06 18.12 -9.55
N GLN A 179 7.08 17.56 -8.89
CA GLN A 179 6.88 16.62 -7.79
C GLN A 179 7.94 16.78 -6.69
N PRO A 180 7.64 16.35 -5.44
CA PRO A 180 8.57 16.51 -4.34
C PRO A 180 9.81 15.62 -4.51
N MET A 181 10.98 16.23 -4.35
CA MET A 181 12.28 15.53 -4.33
C MET A 181 12.77 15.25 -2.91
N SER A 182 12.03 15.65 -1.88
CA SER A 182 12.43 15.47 -0.49
C SER A 182 11.30 15.02 0.42
N TYR A 183 11.66 14.20 1.42
CA TYR A 183 10.74 13.64 2.40
C TYR A 183 11.28 13.82 3.82
N ASP A 184 10.41 14.20 4.73
CA ASP A 184 10.72 14.32 6.16
C ASP A 184 10.15 13.11 6.91
N ILE A 185 10.96 12.47 7.74
CA ILE A 185 10.52 11.43 8.68
C ILE A 185 10.93 11.76 10.12
N LEU A 186 10.31 11.12 11.09
CA LEU A 186 10.73 11.19 12.49
C LEU A 186 12.06 10.47 12.68
N ALA A 187 12.92 10.98 13.57
CA ALA A 187 14.22 10.38 13.88
C ALA A 187 14.09 8.91 14.33
N GLU A 188 13.06 8.57 15.10
CA GLU A 188 12.82 7.18 15.54
C GLU A 188 12.55 6.20 14.37
N TYR A 189 11.99 6.68 13.25
CA TYR A 189 11.79 5.86 12.05
C TYR A 189 13.05 5.81 11.18
N ASP A 190 13.86 6.87 11.18
CA ASP A 190 15.20 6.84 10.58
C ASP A 190 16.08 5.77 11.24
N ASP A 191 16.15 5.78 12.57
CA ASP A 191 16.88 4.79 13.35
C ASP A 191 16.36 3.37 13.07
N LYS A 192 15.03 3.20 13.06
CA LYS A 192 14.39 1.91 12.72
C LYS A 192 14.79 1.40 11.34
N LEU A 193 14.75 2.24 10.31
CA LEU A 193 15.07 1.85 8.93
C LEU A 193 16.56 1.51 8.79
N ARG A 194 17.44 2.32 9.38
CA ARG A 194 18.90 2.05 9.38
C ARG A 194 19.26 0.76 10.09
N GLU A 195 18.61 0.47 11.22
CA GLU A 195 18.80 -0.78 11.95
C GLU A 195 18.30 -2.00 11.16
N ARG A 196 17.13 -1.88 10.50
CA ARG A 196 16.63 -2.92 9.59
C ARG A 196 17.60 -3.17 8.42
N TYR A 197 18.11 -2.09 7.82
CA TYR A 197 19.11 -2.18 6.74
C TYR A 197 20.38 -2.88 7.20
N ARG A 198 20.91 -2.52 8.38
CA ARG A 198 22.10 -3.15 8.96
C ARG A 198 21.92 -4.66 9.15
N ARG A 199 20.77 -5.08 9.69
CA ARG A 199 20.46 -6.52 9.91
C ARG A 199 20.39 -7.31 8.60
N GLU A 200 19.75 -6.78 7.57
CA GLU A 200 19.68 -7.47 6.27
C GLU A 200 21.03 -7.48 5.56
N SER A 201 21.84 -6.43 5.73
CA SER A 201 23.23 -6.39 5.25
C SER A 201 24.06 -7.50 5.87
N GLU A 202 23.91 -7.74 7.18
CA GLU A 202 24.63 -8.79 7.93
C GLU A 202 24.16 -10.20 7.58
N ARG A 203 22.89 -10.38 7.21
CA ARG A 203 22.33 -11.68 6.80
C ARG A 203 22.80 -12.15 5.42
N GLY A 204 23.31 -11.24 4.58
CA GLY A 204 23.75 -11.56 3.21
C GLY A 204 22.59 -11.96 2.28
N THR A 205 21.36 -11.64 2.65
CA THR A 205 20.10 -12.01 1.96
C THR A 205 19.77 -11.07 0.80
N ALA A 206 20.22 -9.83 0.86
CA ALA A 206 20.11 -8.88 -0.24
C ALA A 206 21.37 -8.94 -1.11
N ASP A 207 21.22 -8.84 -2.43
CA ASP A 207 22.36 -8.66 -3.34
C ASP A 207 22.94 -7.25 -3.11
N MET A 208 23.74 -7.10 -2.06
CA MET A 208 24.39 -5.85 -1.65
C MET A 208 25.54 -5.47 -2.61
N ARG A 209 25.62 -6.10 -3.79
CA ARG A 209 26.60 -5.81 -4.85
C ARG A 209 26.37 -4.45 -5.52
N GLU A 210 25.23 -3.81 -5.29
CA GLU A 210 24.91 -2.50 -5.83
C GLU A 210 25.47 -1.38 -4.93
N SER A 211 26.11 -0.37 -5.54
CA SER A 211 26.76 0.79 -4.91
C SER A 211 25.82 1.77 -4.20
N ILE A 212 24.62 1.32 -3.81
CA ILE A 212 23.55 2.17 -3.29
C ILE A 212 23.63 2.24 -1.77
N ASP A 213 23.81 3.43 -1.22
CA ASP A 213 23.88 3.65 0.23
C ASP A 213 22.49 3.62 0.90
N VAL A 214 22.48 3.47 2.23
CA VAL A 214 21.24 3.37 3.01
C VAL A 214 20.31 4.58 2.87
N SER A 215 20.86 5.78 2.72
CA SER A 215 20.10 7.02 2.54
C SER A 215 19.42 7.05 1.18
N GLN A 216 20.13 6.60 0.14
CA GLN A 216 19.57 6.40 -1.19
C GLN A 216 18.42 5.37 -1.18
N ARG A 217 18.60 4.22 -0.52
CA ARG A 217 17.54 3.21 -0.34
C ARG A 217 16.33 3.75 0.43
N ILE A 218 16.55 4.52 1.49
CA ILE A 218 15.47 5.15 2.26
C ILE A 218 14.71 6.16 1.39
N TRP A 219 15.40 6.95 0.56
CA TRP A 219 14.71 7.87 -0.35
C TRP A 219 13.85 7.12 -1.37
N LEU A 220 14.36 6.04 -1.99
CA LEU A 220 13.59 5.22 -2.94
C LEU A 220 12.33 4.64 -2.28
N LEU A 221 12.46 4.08 -1.07
CA LEU A 221 11.34 3.60 -0.25
C LEU A 221 10.29 4.70 -0.03
N LEU A 222 10.71 5.88 0.45
CA LEU A 222 9.80 6.99 0.73
C LEU A 222 9.12 7.52 -0.54
N HIS A 223 9.87 7.61 -1.65
CA HIS A 223 9.35 8.03 -2.93
C HIS A 223 8.30 7.06 -3.48
N ARG A 224 8.58 5.76 -3.40
CA ARG A 224 7.68 4.69 -3.85
C ARG A 224 6.36 4.69 -3.08
N TYR A 225 6.43 4.69 -1.74
CA TYR A 225 5.22 4.72 -0.92
C TYR A 225 4.43 6.03 -1.07
N ASN A 226 5.10 7.16 -1.27
CA ASN A 226 4.39 8.40 -1.55
C ASN A 226 3.71 8.39 -2.94
N THR A 227 4.26 7.67 -3.91
CA THR A 227 3.62 7.46 -5.23
C THR A 227 2.30 6.68 -5.10
N LEU A 228 2.28 5.63 -4.26
CA LEU A 228 1.07 4.86 -3.95
C LEU A 228 -0.01 5.74 -3.28
N PHE A 229 0.37 6.48 -2.24
CA PHE A 229 -0.60 7.24 -1.45
C PHE A 229 -1.03 8.56 -2.10
N GLY A 230 -0.23 9.13 -2.99
CA GLY A 230 -0.57 10.34 -3.73
C GLY A 230 -0.19 11.64 -3.01
N SER A 231 -0.42 12.77 -3.69
CA SER A 231 0.03 14.10 -3.27
C SER A 231 -1.04 14.92 -2.52
N LYS A 232 -2.30 14.48 -2.51
CA LYS A 232 -3.36 15.23 -1.82
C LYS A 232 -3.31 14.95 -0.32
N SER A 233 -3.58 15.97 0.49
CA SER A 233 -3.65 15.80 1.94
C SER A 233 -4.74 14.80 2.29
N GLY A 234 -4.37 13.71 2.96
CA GLY A 234 -5.31 12.66 3.36
C GLY A 234 -5.44 11.50 2.37
N GLU A 235 -4.84 11.59 1.18
CA GLU A 235 -4.90 10.52 0.19
C GLU A 235 -4.14 9.28 0.69
N GLY A 236 -4.70 8.08 0.47
CA GLY A 236 -4.08 6.83 0.91
C GLY A 236 -4.19 6.49 2.41
N ARG A 237 -4.60 7.42 3.30
CA ARG A 237 -4.52 7.21 4.77
C ARG A 237 -5.40 6.07 5.29
N GLY A 238 -6.55 5.87 4.69
CA GLY A 238 -7.59 4.95 5.18
C GLY A 238 -7.51 3.54 4.61
N TRP A 239 -6.58 3.27 3.69
CA TRP A 239 -6.57 2.00 2.93
C TRP A 239 -5.88 0.86 3.64
N GLN A 240 -4.99 1.15 4.58
CA GLN A 240 -4.40 0.19 5.48
C GLN A 240 -3.95 0.94 6.73
N LEU A 241 -4.55 0.61 7.87
CA LEU A 241 -4.16 1.20 9.16
C LEU A 241 -3.31 0.21 9.94
N ALA A 242 -2.40 0.71 10.77
CA ALA A 242 -1.48 -0.13 11.51
C ALA A 242 -2.08 -0.54 12.86
N THR A 243 -2.07 -1.84 13.14
CA THR A 243 -2.46 -2.41 14.42
C THR A 243 -1.67 -1.74 15.56
N PRO A 244 -2.31 -1.35 16.69
CA PRO A 244 -1.62 -0.70 17.80
C PRO A 244 -0.47 -1.55 18.36
N ALA A 245 0.61 -0.90 18.80
CA ALA A 245 1.80 -1.61 19.31
C ALA A 245 1.49 -2.53 20.50
N ALA A 246 0.57 -2.13 21.38
CA ALA A 246 0.14 -2.96 22.51
C ALA A 246 -0.62 -4.22 22.05
N ALA A 247 -1.43 -4.12 21.00
CA ALA A 247 -2.12 -5.26 20.41
C ALA A 247 -1.13 -6.20 19.70
N MET A 248 -0.17 -5.65 18.93
CA MET A 248 0.90 -6.45 18.31
C MET A 248 1.76 -7.19 19.36
N GLU A 249 2.11 -6.53 20.46
CA GLU A 249 2.86 -7.17 21.55
C GLU A 249 2.05 -8.28 22.24
N LEU A 250 0.74 -8.07 22.43
CA LEU A 250 -0.13 -9.11 22.99
C LEU A 250 -0.24 -10.31 22.04
N MET A 251 -0.39 -10.08 20.73
CA MET A 251 -0.38 -11.16 19.72
C MET A 251 0.94 -11.93 19.71
N LYS A 252 2.07 -11.23 19.86
CA LYS A 252 3.38 -11.86 19.98
C LYS A 252 3.49 -12.73 21.23
N VAL A 253 3.09 -12.23 22.39
CA VAL A 253 3.22 -12.96 23.66
C VAL A 253 2.22 -14.12 23.78
N ARG A 254 0.98 -13.94 23.30
CA ARG A 254 -0.11 -14.91 23.49
C ARG A 254 -0.27 -15.89 22.33
N CYS A 255 -0.01 -15.43 21.11
CA CYS A 255 -0.24 -16.19 19.88
C CYS A 255 1.07 -16.52 19.15
N ASP A 256 2.23 -16.17 19.70
CA ASP A 256 3.55 -16.35 19.08
C ASP A 256 3.67 -15.71 17.68
N VAL A 257 2.92 -14.63 17.46
CA VAL A 257 2.98 -13.90 16.18
C VAL A 257 4.38 -13.32 15.99
N THR A 258 5.02 -13.73 14.90
CA THR A 258 6.40 -13.32 14.55
C THR A 258 6.50 -12.68 13.16
N HIS A 259 5.37 -12.55 12.46
CA HIS A 259 5.33 -12.09 11.09
C HIS A 259 4.07 -11.28 10.78
N GLU A 260 4.24 -10.18 10.03
CA GLU A 260 3.14 -9.37 9.51
C GLU A 260 2.93 -9.69 8.02
N CYS A 261 1.77 -10.22 7.66
CA CYS A 261 1.47 -10.62 6.28
C CYS A 261 1.24 -9.43 5.35
N PHE A 262 0.94 -8.23 5.85
CA PHE A 262 0.80 -7.05 5.01
C PHE A 262 1.39 -5.85 5.74
N ALA A 263 2.60 -5.46 5.39
CA ALA A 263 3.26 -4.32 6.00
C ALA A 263 4.15 -3.57 4.99
N SER A 264 4.96 -2.68 5.54
CA SER A 264 6.01 -1.91 4.90
C SER A 264 7.16 -1.75 5.89
N PRO A 265 8.38 -1.45 5.44
CA PRO A 265 9.47 -1.07 6.35
C PRO A 265 9.07 0.06 7.31
N LEU A 266 8.19 0.97 6.83
CA LEU A 266 7.68 2.10 7.60
C LEU A 266 6.77 1.65 8.75
N ASN A 267 5.91 0.65 8.57
CA ASN A 267 4.93 0.25 9.58
C ASN A 267 5.17 -1.07 10.31
N ALA A 268 5.97 -1.97 9.75
CA ALA A 268 6.24 -3.29 10.33
C ALA A 268 6.81 -3.18 11.75
N THR A 269 6.17 -3.89 12.67
CA THR A 269 6.57 -4.04 14.08
C THR A 269 7.35 -5.33 14.31
N MET A 270 7.16 -6.34 13.47
CA MET A 270 7.78 -7.65 13.57
C MET A 270 9.12 -7.71 12.82
N PRO A 271 10.00 -8.68 13.18
CA PRO A 271 11.28 -8.89 12.50
C PRO A 271 11.13 -9.29 11.03
N SER A 272 10.06 -10.00 10.68
CA SER A 272 9.76 -10.49 9.33
C SER A 272 8.38 -10.01 8.90
N PHE A 273 8.24 -9.61 7.64
CA PHE A 273 6.96 -9.16 7.09
C PHE A 273 6.92 -9.32 5.58
N CYS A 274 5.71 -9.46 5.03
CA CYS A 274 5.47 -9.31 3.60
C CYS A 274 5.15 -7.85 3.28
N SER A 275 5.49 -7.39 2.07
CA SER A 275 5.18 -6.03 1.61
C SER A 275 4.82 -5.99 0.12
N LEU A 276 4.41 -4.80 -0.36
CA LEU A 276 3.96 -4.59 -1.73
C LEU A 276 5.12 -4.39 -2.73
N PHE A 277 6.27 -3.88 -2.27
CA PHE A 277 7.38 -3.46 -3.11
C PHE A 277 8.68 -4.16 -2.69
N TYR A 278 8.80 -5.45 -3.00
CA TYR A 278 9.97 -6.25 -2.64
C TYR A 278 11.28 -5.65 -3.14
N ASP A 279 11.28 -5.04 -4.33
CA ASP A 279 12.47 -4.42 -4.92
C ASP A 279 13.06 -3.33 -4.02
N THR A 280 12.23 -2.50 -3.38
CA THR A 280 12.66 -1.47 -2.42
C THR A 280 12.75 -1.99 -0.99
N ASP A 281 11.87 -2.92 -0.61
CA ASP A 281 11.62 -3.24 0.80
C ASP A 281 12.47 -4.40 1.33
N ARG A 282 13.00 -5.26 0.44
CA ARG A 282 13.87 -6.39 0.82
C ARG A 282 15.08 -5.95 1.64
N PHE A 283 15.62 -4.77 1.34
CA PHE A 283 16.74 -4.17 2.06
C PHE A 283 16.40 -3.77 3.51
N PHE A 284 15.13 -3.84 3.90
CA PHE A 284 14.65 -3.51 5.24
C PHE A 284 13.88 -4.68 5.89
N GLY A 285 14.00 -5.88 5.36
CA GLY A 285 13.47 -7.13 5.96
C GLY A 285 12.16 -7.64 5.39
N SER A 286 11.70 -7.10 4.25
CA SER A 286 10.57 -7.69 3.53
C SER A 286 10.95 -9.04 2.94
N VAL A 287 10.03 -10.01 3.02
CA VAL A 287 10.14 -11.31 2.32
C VAL A 287 9.35 -11.35 1.01
N GLY A 288 8.82 -10.20 0.58
CA GLY A 288 8.08 -10.03 -0.67
C GLY A 288 6.56 -10.06 -0.50
N SER A 289 5.85 -10.24 -1.60
CA SER A 289 4.39 -10.21 -1.62
C SER A 289 3.76 -11.40 -0.88
N PHE A 290 2.82 -11.12 0.04
CA PHE A 290 2.05 -12.15 0.73
C PHE A 290 1.41 -13.14 -0.23
N PHE A 291 0.93 -12.71 -1.38
CA PHE A 291 0.26 -13.57 -2.34
C PHE A 291 1.22 -14.51 -3.07
N ARG A 292 2.49 -14.12 -3.20
CA ARG A 292 3.53 -14.91 -3.89
C ARG A 292 4.41 -15.72 -2.96
N LEU A 293 4.51 -15.34 -1.68
CA LEU A 293 5.31 -16.10 -0.72
C LEU A 293 4.86 -17.57 -0.71
N PRO A 294 5.77 -18.54 -0.92
CA PRO A 294 5.44 -19.96 -0.87
C PRO A 294 4.78 -20.34 0.46
N MET A 295 3.82 -21.26 0.41
CA MET A 295 2.97 -21.60 1.56
C MET A 295 3.77 -22.20 2.74
N ASP A 296 4.87 -22.87 2.44
CA ASP A 296 5.80 -23.47 3.39
C ASP A 296 6.75 -22.47 4.06
N GLN A 297 6.89 -21.26 3.51
CA GLN A 297 7.78 -20.21 4.04
C GLN A 297 7.14 -19.32 5.11
N PHE A 298 5.82 -19.42 5.32
CA PHE A 298 5.17 -18.70 6.42
C PHE A 298 5.63 -19.27 7.77
N PRO A 299 5.88 -18.44 8.80
CA PRO A 299 6.18 -18.93 10.15
C PRO A 299 4.95 -19.58 10.80
N GLN A 300 5.10 -20.02 12.06
CA GLN A 300 4.05 -20.72 12.80
C GLN A 300 2.81 -19.86 13.03
N SER A 301 3.01 -18.56 13.31
CA SER A 301 1.93 -17.62 13.62
C SER A 301 2.18 -16.25 13.00
N CYS A 302 1.14 -15.71 12.34
CA CYS A 302 1.22 -14.47 11.59
C CYS A 302 0.05 -13.53 11.91
N GLU A 303 0.29 -12.22 11.93
CA GLU A 303 -0.76 -11.21 11.83
C GLU A 303 -1.07 -10.96 10.35
N ILE A 304 -2.33 -10.65 10.06
CA ILE A 304 -2.78 -10.34 8.71
C ILE A 304 -3.76 -9.16 8.69
N GLY A 305 -3.22 -7.98 8.38
CA GLY A 305 -3.97 -6.74 8.13
C GLY A 305 -3.93 -6.29 6.66
N PRO A 306 -4.66 -6.95 5.74
CA PRO A 306 -4.66 -6.59 4.31
C PRO A 306 -5.24 -5.19 4.07
N PRO A 307 -4.95 -4.55 2.91
CA PRO A 307 -5.66 -3.34 2.52
C PRO A 307 -7.18 -3.54 2.50
N TYR A 308 -7.93 -2.49 2.82
CA TYR A 308 -9.39 -2.51 2.96
C TYR A 308 -10.09 -2.51 1.59
N GLU A 309 -9.82 -3.54 0.81
CA GLU A 309 -10.40 -3.82 -0.50
C GLU A 309 -10.95 -5.26 -0.45
N PRO A 310 -12.28 -5.47 -0.61
CA PRO A 310 -12.91 -6.79 -0.48
C PRO A 310 -12.27 -7.91 -1.30
N GLY A 311 -11.83 -7.64 -2.53
CA GLY A 311 -11.17 -8.62 -3.38
C GLY A 311 -9.84 -9.10 -2.79
N LEU A 312 -9.00 -8.19 -2.29
CA LEU A 312 -7.75 -8.51 -1.60
C LEU A 312 -8.00 -9.27 -0.30
N MET A 313 -8.98 -8.84 0.50
CA MET A 313 -9.35 -9.54 1.74
C MET A 313 -9.81 -10.98 1.45
N LEU A 314 -10.66 -11.17 0.45
CA LEU A 314 -11.14 -12.50 0.04
C LEU A 314 -10.00 -13.39 -0.46
N LYS A 315 -9.10 -12.85 -1.29
CA LYS A 315 -7.87 -13.55 -1.74
C LYS A 315 -7.00 -13.95 -0.55
N ALA A 316 -6.88 -13.08 0.46
CA ALA A 316 -6.09 -13.34 1.66
C ALA A 316 -6.67 -14.51 2.47
N VAL A 317 -7.98 -14.51 2.73
CA VAL A 317 -8.69 -15.61 3.40
C VAL A 317 -8.50 -16.92 2.64
N ARG A 318 -8.71 -16.93 1.32
CA ARG A 318 -8.52 -18.11 0.46
C ARG A 318 -7.08 -18.64 0.46
N LYS A 319 -6.08 -17.77 0.57
CA LYS A 319 -4.68 -18.21 0.69
C LYS A 319 -4.42 -18.83 2.05
N VAL A 320 -4.89 -18.23 3.13
CA VAL A 320 -4.76 -18.77 4.49
C VAL A 320 -5.43 -20.13 4.61
N GLU A 321 -6.65 -20.33 4.10
CA GLU A 321 -7.31 -21.64 4.17
C GLU A 321 -6.53 -22.75 3.43
N ARG A 322 -5.87 -22.41 2.32
CA ARG A 322 -5.00 -23.35 1.59
C ARG A 322 -3.75 -23.70 2.40
N ILE A 323 -3.15 -22.72 3.08
CA ILE A 323 -2.01 -22.94 3.97
C ILE A 323 -2.42 -23.86 5.14
N LEU A 324 -3.53 -23.56 5.81
CA LEU A 324 -4.03 -24.31 6.96
C LEU A 324 -4.52 -25.73 6.61
N ALA A 325 -4.85 -25.97 5.34
CA ALA A 325 -5.12 -27.32 4.84
C ALA A 325 -3.88 -28.21 4.75
N GLN A 326 -2.68 -27.62 4.75
CA GLN A 326 -1.41 -28.32 4.48
C GLN A 326 -0.43 -28.25 5.65
N ALA A 327 -0.56 -27.25 6.52
CA ALA A 327 0.38 -27.01 7.60
C ALA A 327 -0.33 -26.55 8.88
N CYS A 328 0.17 -27.02 10.01
CA CYS A 328 -0.27 -26.60 11.34
C CYS A 328 0.21 -25.17 11.61
N LYS A 329 -0.66 -24.16 11.45
CA LYS A 329 -0.31 -22.73 11.62
C LYS A 329 -1.46 -21.94 12.24
N THR A 330 -1.17 -20.69 12.62
CA THR A 330 -2.14 -19.72 13.14
C THR A 330 -2.04 -18.40 12.39
N PHE A 331 -3.18 -17.80 12.05
CA PHE A 331 -3.27 -16.48 11.43
C PHE A 331 -4.28 -15.63 12.21
N VAL A 332 -3.86 -14.43 12.60
CA VAL A 332 -4.68 -13.45 13.32
C VAL A 332 -5.06 -12.33 12.37
N PHE A 333 -6.28 -12.37 11.85
CA PHE A 333 -6.83 -11.34 10.97
C PHE A 333 -7.20 -10.10 11.77
N VAL A 334 -6.83 -8.93 11.24
CA VAL A 334 -7.26 -7.62 11.72
C VAL A 334 -7.84 -6.87 10.53
N VAL A 335 -9.17 -6.86 10.42
CA VAL A 335 -9.87 -6.32 9.24
C VAL A 335 -11.11 -5.53 9.65
N PRO A 336 -11.65 -4.64 8.81
CA PRO A 336 -12.94 -4.01 9.08
C PRO A 336 -14.05 -5.07 9.22
N ASP A 337 -14.91 -4.94 10.23
CA ASP A 337 -16.07 -5.83 10.43
C ASP A 337 -17.25 -5.29 9.61
N TRP A 338 -17.11 -5.31 8.28
CA TRP A 338 -18.15 -4.85 7.36
C TRP A 338 -19.28 -5.87 7.26
N GLU A 339 -20.51 -5.38 7.41
CA GLU A 339 -21.72 -6.12 7.07
C GLU A 339 -21.78 -6.34 5.54
N ASP A 340 -22.46 -7.41 5.12
CA ASP A 340 -22.64 -7.78 3.70
C ASP A 340 -21.35 -7.86 2.87
N CYS A 341 -20.26 -8.34 3.49
CA CYS A 341 -18.95 -8.46 2.86
C CYS A 341 -18.52 -9.94 2.76
N GLU A 342 -18.45 -10.49 1.55
CA GLU A 342 -18.11 -11.90 1.28
C GLU A 342 -16.81 -12.33 1.99
N SER A 343 -15.78 -11.48 1.99
CA SER A 343 -14.51 -11.80 2.65
C SER A 343 -14.65 -11.96 4.16
N ILE A 344 -15.53 -11.17 4.80
CA ILE A 344 -15.80 -11.24 6.24
C ILE A 344 -16.66 -12.46 6.56
N ASP A 345 -17.68 -12.74 5.74
CA ASP A 345 -18.50 -13.94 5.88
C ASP A 345 -17.68 -15.22 5.74
N MET A 346 -16.82 -15.28 4.73
CA MET A 346 -15.91 -16.42 4.50
C MET A 346 -14.94 -16.60 5.68
N LEU A 347 -14.37 -15.49 6.19
CA LEU A 347 -13.48 -15.52 7.34
C LEU A 347 -14.17 -16.06 8.61
N LYS A 348 -15.40 -15.59 8.88
CA LYS A 348 -16.19 -16.04 10.05
C LYS A 348 -16.67 -17.49 9.92
N ARG A 349 -16.95 -17.97 8.70
CA ARG A 349 -17.45 -19.33 8.43
C ARG A 349 -16.35 -20.36 8.16
N SER A 350 -15.09 -19.94 8.05
CA SER A 350 -13.98 -20.84 7.83
C SER A 350 -13.97 -21.96 8.88
N LYS A 351 -13.76 -23.21 8.44
CA LYS A 351 -13.64 -24.35 9.36
C LYS A 351 -12.41 -24.25 10.29
N TYR A 352 -11.47 -23.37 9.97
CA TYR A 352 -10.29 -23.08 10.78
C TYR A 352 -10.52 -21.92 11.77
N ASN A 353 -11.68 -21.26 11.75
CA ASN A 353 -11.95 -20.18 12.68
C ASN A 353 -12.13 -20.72 14.11
N VAL A 354 -11.28 -20.28 15.03
CA VAL A 354 -11.27 -20.69 16.44
C VAL A 354 -11.67 -19.57 17.39
N GLY A 355 -12.00 -18.38 16.88
CA GLY A 355 -12.40 -17.24 17.70
C GLY A 355 -12.58 -15.96 16.88
N ASN A 356 -13.51 -15.12 17.34
CA ASN A 356 -13.76 -13.80 16.78
C ASN A 356 -13.95 -12.78 17.91
N LEU A 357 -13.39 -11.59 17.71
CA LEU A 357 -13.58 -10.41 18.56
C LEU A 357 -13.92 -9.22 17.67
N SER A 358 -15.12 -8.68 17.81
CA SER A 358 -15.50 -7.42 17.17
C SER A 358 -15.27 -6.25 18.13
N LEU A 359 -14.47 -5.29 17.69
CA LEU A 359 -14.27 -3.99 18.32
C LEU A 359 -15.26 -3.01 17.70
N LYS A 360 -16.13 -2.41 18.51
CA LYS A 360 -17.16 -1.51 18.00
C LYS A 360 -16.54 -0.23 17.43
N LYS A 361 -17.25 0.33 16.46
CA LYS A 361 -16.99 1.68 15.93
C LYS A 361 -16.81 2.67 17.09
N GLU A 362 -15.86 3.60 16.95
CA GLU A 362 -15.54 4.67 17.91
C GLU A 362 -15.05 4.21 19.30
N GLU A 363 -14.90 2.90 19.54
CA GLU A 363 -14.37 2.36 20.80
C GLU A 363 -12.89 1.94 20.71
N HIS A 364 -12.22 2.17 19.58
CA HIS A 364 -10.83 1.77 19.39
C HIS A 364 -10.11 2.67 18.40
N ARG A 365 -8.78 2.64 18.41
CA ARG A 365 -7.95 3.46 17.52
C ARG A 365 -6.87 2.62 16.85
N TYR A 366 -6.70 2.80 15.55
CA TYR A 366 -5.49 2.34 14.89
C TYR A 366 -4.35 3.34 15.08
N LYS A 367 -3.13 2.89 14.85
CA LYS A 367 -2.00 3.80 14.62
C LYS A 367 -2.06 4.35 13.19
N ASN A 368 -1.77 5.63 13.04
CA ASN A 368 -1.88 6.36 11.78
C ASN A 368 -0.97 5.74 10.70
N GLY A 369 -1.48 5.51 9.48
CA GLY A 369 -0.68 4.97 8.37
C GLY A 369 0.56 5.81 8.02
N PHE A 370 0.53 7.12 8.31
CA PHE A 370 1.66 8.04 8.13
C PHE A 370 2.45 8.28 9.42
N GLN A 371 2.42 7.33 10.36
CA GLN A 371 3.14 7.39 11.64
C GLN A 371 4.62 7.78 11.53
N HIS A 372 5.28 7.54 10.39
CA HIS A 372 6.66 7.93 10.13
C HIS A 372 6.86 9.45 9.97
N MET A 373 5.80 10.24 9.82
CA MET A 373 5.87 11.71 9.66
C MET A 373 5.17 12.49 10.78
N VAL A 374 4.38 11.83 11.64
CA VAL A 374 3.43 12.51 12.53
C VAL A 374 4.05 12.78 13.91
N LEU A 375 4.41 14.05 14.15
CA LEU A 375 4.96 14.52 15.43
C LEU A 375 3.91 14.66 16.54
N ARG A 376 2.72 15.19 16.21
CA ARG A 376 1.70 15.50 17.23
C ARG A 376 1.09 14.21 17.76
N GLY A 377 1.21 13.99 19.08
CA GLY A 377 0.68 12.80 19.76
C GLY A 377 -0.79 12.52 19.43
N SER A 378 -1.63 13.56 19.38
CA SER A 378 -3.06 13.45 19.05
C SER A 378 -3.36 12.93 17.64
N LEU A 379 -2.40 13.00 16.72
CA LEU A 379 -2.54 12.53 15.34
C LEU A 379 -1.87 11.17 15.11
N LYS A 380 -1.16 10.62 16.12
CA LYS A 380 -0.53 9.29 16.04
C LYS A 380 -1.56 8.17 15.94
N HIS A 381 -2.79 8.42 16.37
CA HIS A 381 -3.87 7.45 16.38
C HIS A 381 -5.09 7.99 15.63
N SER A 382 -5.75 7.12 14.87
CA SER A 382 -6.99 7.42 14.15
C SER A 382 -8.14 6.72 14.85
N MET A 383 -9.19 7.47 15.22
CA MET A 383 -10.43 6.87 15.70
C MET A 383 -11.09 6.09 14.57
N CYS A 384 -11.60 4.90 14.87
CA CYS A 384 -12.17 4.03 13.86
C CYS A 384 -13.64 4.37 13.63
N GLU A 385 -13.99 4.72 12.40
CA GLU A 385 -15.37 5.03 11.99
C GLU A 385 -16.16 3.79 11.57
N THR A 386 -15.52 2.62 11.58
CA THR A 386 -16.11 1.31 11.33
C THR A 386 -15.68 0.35 12.45
N PRO A 387 -16.46 -0.70 12.73
CA PRO A 387 -16.00 -1.74 13.64
C PRO A 387 -14.83 -2.52 13.03
N THR A 388 -14.01 -3.14 13.88
CA THR A 388 -12.86 -3.98 13.48
C THR A 388 -13.08 -5.39 13.98
N LEU A 389 -12.89 -6.37 13.10
CA LEU A 389 -12.89 -7.78 13.42
C LEU A 389 -11.45 -8.27 13.63
N ILE A 390 -11.23 -8.88 14.79
CA ILE A 390 -10.07 -9.71 15.06
C ILE A 390 -10.52 -11.17 14.99
N ALA A 391 -10.01 -11.94 14.03
CA ALA A 391 -10.39 -13.34 13.84
C ALA A 391 -9.16 -14.24 13.87
N TRP A 392 -9.23 -15.32 14.65
CA TRP A 392 -8.16 -16.31 14.75
C TRP A 392 -8.50 -17.50 13.88
N LEU A 393 -7.69 -17.74 12.86
CA LEU A 393 -7.75 -18.95 12.03
C LEU A 393 -6.57 -19.85 12.40
N SER A 394 -6.85 -21.06 12.85
CA SER A 394 -5.83 -22.02 13.24
C SER A 394 -6.23 -23.43 12.84
N SER A 395 -5.24 -24.22 12.42
CA SER A 395 -5.37 -25.68 12.29
C SER A 395 -4.67 -26.40 13.45
N SER A 396 -4.14 -25.66 14.42
CA SER A 396 -3.62 -26.14 15.69
C SER A 396 -4.74 -26.18 16.74
N ASP A 397 -4.52 -26.85 17.88
CA ASP A 397 -5.45 -26.86 19.02
C ASP A 397 -5.50 -25.53 19.81
N VAL A 398 -5.34 -24.38 19.12
CA VAL A 398 -5.41 -23.06 19.74
C VAL A 398 -6.85 -22.79 20.17
N GLN A 399 -7.01 -22.46 21.46
CA GLN A 399 -8.27 -22.05 22.05
C GLN A 399 -8.16 -20.58 22.46
N ILE A 400 -9.12 -19.76 22.04
CA ILE A 400 -9.21 -18.36 22.44
C ILE A 400 -10.25 -18.26 23.57
N ALA A 401 -9.79 -18.04 24.81
CA ALA A 401 -10.69 -17.92 25.94
C ALA A 401 -11.25 -16.49 26.05
N ALA A 402 -12.34 -16.33 26.81
CA ALA A 402 -12.98 -15.03 27.00
C ALA A 402 -12.03 -13.97 27.58
N HIS A 403 -11.13 -14.37 28.48
CA HIS A 403 -10.15 -13.46 29.07
C HIS A 403 -9.13 -12.94 28.04
N ASP A 404 -8.76 -13.74 27.02
CA ASP A 404 -7.85 -13.32 25.95
C ASP A 404 -8.51 -12.23 25.09
N CYS A 405 -9.80 -12.38 24.79
CA CYS A 405 -10.59 -11.38 24.09
C CYS A 405 -10.69 -10.06 24.86
N ASP A 406 -10.82 -10.12 26.19
CA ASP A 406 -10.88 -8.92 27.03
C ASP A 406 -9.54 -8.20 27.12
N GLU A 407 -8.43 -8.93 27.26
CA GLU A 407 -7.08 -8.36 27.18
C GLU A 407 -6.82 -7.74 25.81
N MET A 408 -7.19 -8.44 24.73
CA MET A 408 -7.08 -7.92 23.37
C MET A 408 -7.87 -6.63 23.22
N ARG A 409 -9.14 -6.57 23.64
CA ARG A 409 -9.94 -5.33 23.57
C ARG A 409 -9.29 -4.16 24.30
N ARG A 410 -8.69 -4.40 25.48
CA ARG A 410 -7.99 -3.34 26.24
C ARG A 410 -6.72 -2.85 25.53
N SER A 411 -6.03 -3.71 24.79
CA SER A 411 -4.81 -3.36 24.07
C SER A 411 -5.01 -2.37 22.91
N TRP A 412 -6.27 -2.19 22.46
CA TRP A 412 -6.67 -1.25 21.42
C TRP A 412 -7.08 0.13 21.93
N GLN A 413 -7.08 0.32 23.25
CA GLN A 413 -7.24 1.63 23.86
C GLN A 413 -5.88 2.37 23.83
N PRO A 414 -5.83 3.64 23.45
CA PRO A 414 -4.61 4.43 23.59
C PRO A 414 -4.18 4.43 25.06
N LYS A 415 -2.90 4.15 25.32
CA LYS A 415 -2.29 4.47 26.61
C LYS A 415 -1.86 5.94 26.52
N ASP A 416 -2.42 6.77 27.39
CA ASP A 416 -2.07 8.19 27.51
C ASP A 416 -0.59 8.41 27.85
#